data_AF-A0A926HIH4-F1
#
_entry.id   AF-A0A926HIH4-F1
#
_cell.length_a   1.000
_cell.length_b   1.000
_cell.length_c   1.000
_cell.angle_alpha   90.00
_cell.angle_beta   90.00
_cell.angle_gamma   90.00
#
_symmetry.space_group_name_H-M   'P 1'
#
loop_
_entity.id
_entity.type
_entity.pdbx_description
1 polymer ?
#
loop_
_entity_poly.entity_id
_entity_poly.type
_entity_poly.pdbx_seq_one_letter_code
_entity_poly.pdbx_strand_id
1 'polypeptide(L)'
;MGQKLAIDFGTTNSVIARWETESETAEIIALPGLSDPSSQELPAVVPSLLYVTNGTTHEVVCGQHVRDQGLDTQRDNRLFRNFKRGIV
;
A
#
# COMPACT_ATOMS: atom_id res chain seq x y z
N MET A 1 -15.01 16.53 -13.10
CA MET A 1 -15.64 15.75 -12.03
C MET A 1 -14.55 14.88 -11.42
N GLY A 2 -14.30 14.94 -10.12
CA GLY A 2 -13.19 14.20 -9.48
C GLY A 2 -13.60 12.75 -9.15
N GLN A 3 -12.66 11.81 -9.23
CA GLN A 3 -12.88 10.45 -8.74
C GLN A 3 -13.01 10.46 -7.21
N LYS A 4 -13.93 9.66 -6.66
CA LYS A 4 -14.05 9.44 -5.22
C LYS A 4 -13.32 8.15 -4.86
N LEU A 5 -12.26 8.28 -4.06
CA LEU A 5 -11.49 7.16 -3.53
C LEU A 5 -11.69 7.06 -2.03
N ALA A 6 -11.87 5.84 -1.53
CA ALA A 6 -11.79 5.51 -0.12
C ALA A 6 -10.49 4.75 0.12
N ILE A 7 -9.77 5.12 1.18
CA ILE A 7 -8.54 4.45 1.61
C ILE A 7 -8.76 3.96 3.03
N ASP A 8 -8.86 2.65 3.21
CA ASP A 8 -8.65 2.06 4.53
C ASP A 8 -7.14 1.96 4.74
N PHE A 9 -6.60 2.92 5.46
CA PHE A 9 -5.18 2.97 5.75
C PHE A 9 -4.91 2.16 7.02
N GLY A 10 -4.58 0.88 6.94
CA GLY A 10 -4.40 0.01 8.11
C GLY A 10 -2.97 -0.05 8.67
N THR A 11 -2.80 -0.74 9.79
CA THR A 11 -1.47 -0.93 10.42
C THR A 11 -0.61 -1.91 9.61
N THR A 12 -1.22 -2.99 9.13
CA THR A 12 -0.52 -4.08 8.42
C THR A 12 -0.75 -3.99 6.91
N ASN A 13 -2.01 -3.77 6.51
CA ASN A 13 -2.43 -3.70 5.13
C ASN A 13 -3.34 -2.48 4.95
N SER A 14 -3.33 -1.93 3.74
CA SER A 14 -4.23 -0.86 3.31
C SER A 14 -5.04 -1.32 2.11
N VAL A 15 -6.24 -0.76 1.95
CA VAL A 15 -7.14 -1.08 0.83
C VAL A 15 -7.61 0.22 0.20
N ILE A 16 -7.76 0.21 -1.12
CA ILE A 16 -8.27 1.35 -1.88
C ILE A 16 -9.51 0.91 -2.63
N ALA A 17 -10.58 1.68 -2.49
CA ALA A 17 -11.81 1.48 -3.23
C ALA A 17 -12.16 2.74 -4.02
N ARG A 18 -12.65 2.56 -5.24
CA ARG A 18 -13.20 3.61 -6.09
C ARG A 18 -14.72 3.53 -6.08
N TRP A 19 -15.39 4.68 -5.96
CA TRP A 19 -16.82 4.77 -6.20
C TRP A 19 -17.09 4.96 -7.69
N GLU A 20 -17.85 4.04 -8.29
CA GLU A 20 -18.39 4.18 -9.64
C GLU A 20 -19.75 4.87 -9.57
N THR A 21 -19.87 6.00 -10.26
CA THR A 21 -21.07 6.84 -10.15
C THR A 21 -22.20 6.34 -11.03
N GLU A 22 -21.87 5.73 -12.17
CA GLU A 22 -22.90 5.21 -13.09
C GLU A 22 -23.62 3.98 -12.53
N SER A 23 -22.88 3.08 -11.88
CA SER A 23 -23.44 1.86 -11.28
C SER A 23 -23.81 2.01 -9.80
N GLU A 24 -23.48 3.13 -9.17
CA GLU A 24 -23.63 3.36 -7.72
C GLU A 24 -22.99 2.24 -6.86
N THR A 25 -21.83 1.73 -7.29
CA THR A 25 -21.11 0.65 -6.61
C THR A 25 -19.71 1.08 -6.20
N ALA A 26 -19.19 0.41 -5.17
CA ALA A 26 -17.78 0.50 -4.79
C ALA A 26 -16.99 -0.67 -5.37
N GLU A 27 -15.80 -0.39 -5.91
CA GLU A 27 -14.89 -1.38 -6.46
C GLU A 27 -13.53 -1.26 -5.77
N ILE A 28 -13.01 -2.39 -5.26
CA ILE A 28 -11.64 -2.45 -4.74
C ILE A 28 -10.67 -2.49 -5.92
N ILE A 29 -9.71 -1.57 -5.93
CA ILE A 29 -8.76 -1.44 -7.03
C ILE A 29 -7.41 -2.08 -6.68
N ALA A 30 -6.90 -2.91 -7.58
CA ALA A 30 -5.53 -3.38 -7.52
C ALA A 30 -4.58 -2.31 -8.08
N LEU A 31 -3.54 -1.96 -7.33
CA LEU A 31 -2.50 -1.05 -7.76
C LEU A 31 -1.27 -1.84 -8.19
N PRO A 32 -0.89 -1.84 -9.48
CA PRO A 32 0.28 -2.57 -9.96
C PRO A 32 1.53 -2.24 -9.15
N GLY A 33 2.20 -3.28 -8.65
CA GLY A 33 3.43 -3.17 -7.86
C GLY A 33 3.26 -2.75 -6.40
N LEU A 34 2.12 -2.17 -6.02
CA LEU A 34 1.81 -1.86 -4.61
C LEU A 34 0.95 -2.94 -3.96
N SER A 35 0.00 -3.51 -4.70
CA SER A 35 -0.89 -4.56 -4.21
C SER A 35 -0.22 -5.92 -4.19
N ASP A 36 -0.56 -6.72 -3.19
CA ASP A 36 -0.16 -8.13 -3.04
C ASP A 36 -0.92 -8.99 -4.08
N PRO A 37 -0.23 -9.68 -5.01
CA PRO A 37 -0.86 -10.48 -6.06
C PRO A 37 -1.15 -11.93 -5.64
N SER A 38 -0.83 -12.32 -4.39
CA SER A 38 -0.83 -13.74 -3.96
C SER A 38 -2.21 -14.41 -3.97
N SER A 39 -3.30 -13.65 -3.97
CA SER A 39 -4.64 -14.19 -4.07
C SER A 39 -5.49 -13.38 -5.04
N GLN A 40 -6.04 -14.08 -6.04
CA GLN A 40 -7.06 -13.52 -6.93
C GLN A 40 -8.48 -13.68 -6.36
N GLU A 41 -8.66 -14.48 -5.32
CA GLU A 41 -9.94 -14.76 -4.68
C GLU A 41 -10.24 -13.77 -3.53
N LEU A 42 -9.19 -13.13 -2.99
CA LEU A 42 -9.30 -12.13 -1.94
C LEU A 42 -9.20 -10.71 -2.53
N PRO A 43 -9.77 -9.70 -1.84
CA PRO A 43 -9.59 -8.32 -2.24
C PRO A 43 -8.11 -7.93 -2.36
N ALA A 44 -7.79 -7.09 -3.35
CA ALA A 44 -6.45 -6.55 -3.49
C ALA A 44 -6.09 -5.68 -2.28
N VAL A 45 -5.00 -6.03 -1.59
CA VAL A 45 -4.48 -5.30 -0.43
C VAL A 45 -3.08 -4.79 -0.70
N VAL A 46 -2.71 -3.65 -0.12
CA VAL A 46 -1.37 -3.07 -0.17
C VAL A 46 -0.70 -3.29 1.20
N PRO A 47 0.43 -4.01 1.28
CA PRO A 47 1.20 -4.08 2.51
C PRO A 47 1.57 -2.67 3.00
N SER A 48 1.30 -2.35 4.26
CA SER A 48 1.59 -1.02 4.84
C SER A 48 3.06 -0.93 5.25
N LEU A 49 3.91 -1.03 4.22
CA LEU A 49 5.36 -1.04 4.27
C LEU A 49 5.90 0.11 3.43
N LEU A 50 6.96 0.74 3.95
CA LEU A 50 7.73 1.75 3.25
C LEU A 50 9.22 1.51 3.56
N TYR A 51 10.06 1.56 2.54
CA TYR A 51 11.50 1.47 2.67
C TYR A 51 12.16 2.71 2.06
N VAL A 52 13.01 3.38 2.82
CA VAL A 52 13.74 4.56 2.34
C VAL A 52 15.04 4.10 1.67
N THR A 53 15.10 4.15 0.34
CA THR A 53 16.33 3.79 -0.40
C THR A 53 17.37 4.90 -0.29
N ASN A 54 16.93 6.16 -0.37
CA ASN A 54 17.79 7.34 -0.20
C ASN A 54 17.02 8.51 0.43
N GLY A 55 17.36 8.84 1.68
CA GLY A 55 16.74 9.93 2.42
C GLY A 55 17.09 11.34 1.92
N THR A 56 18.21 11.51 1.20
CA THR A 56 18.62 12.81 0.65
C THR A 56 17.86 13.15 -0.62
N THR A 57 17.55 12.14 -1.45
CA THR A 57 16.78 12.32 -2.70
C THR A 57 15.30 12.00 -2.56
N HIS A 58 14.83 11.69 -1.34
CA HIS A 58 13.45 11.31 -1.02
C HIS A 58 12.97 10.07 -1.80
N GLU A 59 13.88 9.16 -2.13
CA GLU A 59 13.54 7.93 -2.83
C GLU A 59 13.05 6.88 -1.84
N VAL A 60 11.87 6.32 -2.14
CA VAL A 60 11.20 5.31 -1.33
C VAL A 60 10.63 4.19 -2.20
N VAL A 61 10.53 3.01 -1.59
CA VAL A 61 9.80 1.86 -2.13
C VAL A 61 8.66 1.55 -1.18
N CYS A 62 7.46 1.29 -1.69
CA CYS A 62 6.25 1.10 -0.88
C CYS A 62 5.49 -0.16 -1.28
N GLY A 63 4.62 -0.65 -0.39
CA GLY A 63 3.70 -1.73 -0.71
C GLY A 63 4.40 -3.07 -0.97
N GLN A 64 3.85 -3.84 -1.89
CA GLN A 64 4.36 -5.15 -2.27
C GLN A 64 5.79 -5.10 -2.83
N HIS A 65 6.17 -4.04 -3.56
CA HIS A 65 7.55 -3.85 -4.02
C HIS A 65 8.62 -3.93 -2.92
N VAL A 66 8.29 -3.57 -1.67
CA VAL A 66 9.23 -3.72 -0.54
C VAL A 66 9.57 -5.20 -0.34
N ARG A 67 8.57 -6.07 -0.39
CA ARG A 67 8.74 -7.53 -0.26
C ARG A 67 9.38 -8.14 -1.50
N ASP A 68 8.96 -7.71 -2.70
CA ASP A 68 9.47 -8.23 -3.97
C ASP A 68 10.98 -7.99 -4.11
N GLN A 69 11.48 -6.89 -3.56
CA GLN A 69 12.91 -6.54 -3.54
C GLN A 69 13.66 -7.10 -2.30
N GLY A 70 12.98 -7.87 -1.43
CA GLY A 70 13.54 -8.41 -0.19
C GLY A 70 13.93 -7.35 0.85
N LEU A 71 13.45 -6.11 0.69
CA LEU A 71 13.77 -4.97 1.56
C LEU A 71 13.14 -5.10 2.95
N ASP A 72 12.08 -5.90 3.09
CA ASP A 72 11.43 -6.23 4.36
C ASP A 72 12.27 -7.15 5.27
N THR A 73 13.33 -7.75 4.72
CA THR A 73 14.26 -8.62 5.47
C THR A 73 15.56 -7.92 5.88
N GLN A 74 15.78 -6.70 5.41
CA GLN A 74 16.97 -5.90 5.73
C GLN A 74 16.98 -5.54 7.23
N ARG A 75 18.17 -5.51 7.82
CA ARG A 75 18.38 -5.28 9.26
C ARG A 75 18.83 -3.86 9.61
N ASP A 76 18.71 -2.94 8.66
CA ASP A 76 18.99 -1.53 8.89
C ASP A 76 17.73 -0.78 9.38
N ASN A 77 17.88 0.52 9.60
CA ASN A 77 16.81 1.39 10.10
C ASN A 77 16.01 2.07 8.97
N ARG A 78 15.99 1.50 7.75
CA ARG A 78 15.32 2.11 6.59
C ARG A 78 13.92 1.58 6.33
N LEU A 79 13.56 0.45 6.96
CA LEU A 79 12.25 -0.16 6.86
C LEU A 79 11.26 0.43 7.88
N PHE A 80 10.16 0.97 7.40
CA PHE A 80 9.02 1.45 8.17
C PHE A 80 7.84 0.49 8.01
N ARG A 81 7.32 0.01 9.15
CA ARG A 81 6.18 -0.90 9.26
C ARG A 81 5.41 -0.62 10.53
N ASN A 82 4.10 -0.95 10.54
CA ASN A 82 3.20 -0.66 11.68
C ASN A 82 3.16 0.83 12.09
N PHE A 83 3.62 1.73 11.22
CA PHE A 83 3.85 3.14 11.55
C PHE A 83 2.55 3.92 11.78
N LYS A 84 1.40 3.41 11.29
CA LYS A 84 0.07 3.93 11.64
C LYS A 84 -0.12 4.08 13.15
N ARG A 85 0.46 3.19 13.97
CA ARG A 85 0.34 3.23 15.44
C ARG A 85 1.03 4.44 16.08
N GLY A 86 1.94 5.11 15.36
CA GLY A 86 2.65 6.30 15.82
C GLY A 86 2.08 7.60 15.27
N ILE A 87 1.05 7.56 14.42
CA ILE A 87 0.37 8.73 13.90
C ILE A 87 -0.78 9.04 14.87
N VAL A 88 -0.60 10.08 15.68
CA VAL A 88 -1.58 10.66 16.62
C VAL A 88 -2.00 12.04 16.16
#